data_AF-A0A3D1CNG4-F1
#
_entry.id   AF-A0A3D1CNG4-F1
#
_cell.length_a   1.000
_cell.length_b   1.000
_cell.length_c   1.000
_cell.angle_alpha   90.00
_cell.angle_beta   90.00
_cell.angle_gamma   90.00
#
_symmetry.space_group_name_H-M   'P 1'
#
loop_
_entity.id
_entity.type
_entity.pdbx_description
1 polymer ?
#
loop_
_entity_poly.entity_id
_entity_poly.type
_entity_poly.pdbx_seq_one_letter_code
_entity_poly.pdbx_strand_id
1 'polypeptide(L)' 'MRPILMTSLVFIAGVISLVLASGAGAEMRHAMGIAVFAGMLGVTFFGLLLTPVFYVIVRNLSLRKNAESIVNL' A
#
# COMPACT_ATOMS: atom_id res chain seq x y z
N MET A 1 20.19 -10.62 6.33
CA MET A 1 19.89 -9.39 5.55
C MET A 1 18.38 -9.24 5.46
N ARG A 2 17.80 -8.14 5.96
CA ARG A 2 16.36 -7.99 6.22
C ARG A 2 15.67 -7.24 5.05
N PRO A 3 14.70 -7.84 4.34
CA PRO A 3 14.03 -7.23 3.18
C PRO A 3 13.31 -5.89 3.47
N ILE A 4 12.86 -5.70 4.70
CA ILE A 4 12.09 -4.51 5.12
C ILE A 4 12.96 -3.25 5.20
N LEU A 5 14.24 -3.37 5.57
CA LEU A 5 15.16 -2.22 5.60
C LEU A 5 15.47 -1.74 4.18
N MET A 6 15.52 -2.65 3.20
CA MET A 6 15.82 -2.31 1.81
C MET A 6 14.69 -1.54 1.13
N THR A 7 13.43 -1.92 1.33
CA THR A 7 12.28 -1.22 0.73
C THR A 7 12.08 0.17 1.34
N SER A 8 12.32 0.30 2.65
CA SER A 8 12.17 1.56 3.39
C SER A 8 13.18 2.62 2.95
N LEU A 9 14.44 2.24 2.72
CA LEU A 9 15.51 3.16 2.30
C LEU A 9 15.30 3.66 0.87
N VAL A 10 14.91 2.78 -0.06
CA VAL A 10 14.63 3.14 -1.46
C VAL A 10 13.48 4.13 -1.55
N PHE A 11 12.47 3.95 -0.71
CA PHE A 11 11.31 4.83 -0.63
C PHE A 11 11.66 6.24 -0.12
N ILE A 12 12.41 6.32 0.98
CA ILE A 12 12.81 7.61 1.58
C ILE A 12 13.68 8.40 0.60
N ALA A 13 14.58 7.74 -0.12
CA ALA A 13 15.39 8.36 -1.17
C ALA A 13 14.53 8.90 -2.34
N GLY A 14 13.48 8.17 -2.74
CA GLY A 14 12.54 8.60 -3.77
C GLY A 14 11.73 9.85 -3.38
N VAL A 15 11.29 9.95 -2.13
CA VAL A 15 10.52 11.09 -1.61
C VAL A 15 11.39 12.34 -1.47
N ILE A 16 12.62 12.20 -0.97
CA ILE A 16 13.56 13.31 -0.81
C ILE A 16 13.89 13.96 -2.17
N SER A 17 14.09 13.15 -3.21
CA SER A 17 14.39 13.65 -4.57
C SER A 17 13.22 14.47 -5.15
N LEU A 18 11.98 14.13 -4.77
CA LEU A 18 10.78 14.80 -5.26
C LEU A 18 10.51 16.14 -4.56
N VAL A 19 10.86 16.26 -3.27
CA VAL A 19 10.76 17.50 -2.49
C VAL A 19 11.86 18.50 -2.86
N LEU A 20 13.06 18.02 -3.21
CA LEU A 20 14.19 18.88 -3.56
C LEU A 20 14.20 19.36 -5.03
N ALA A 21 13.34 18.83 -5.89
CA ALA A 21 13.29 19.17 -7.30
C ALA A 21 12.60 20.53 -7.56
N SER A 22 13.33 21.65 -7.45
CA SER A 22 12.86 22.99 -7.85
C SER A 22 13.25 23.33 -9.29
N GLY A 23 12.28 23.61 -10.18
CA GLY A 23 12.47 24.03 -11.58
C GLY A 23 11.15 24.32 -12.31
N ALA A 24 11.17 24.77 -13.58
CA ALA A 24 9.95 25.11 -14.34
C ALA A 24 8.93 23.96 -14.36
N GLY A 25 7.67 24.24 -13.98
CA GLY A 25 6.65 23.23 -13.71
C GLY A 25 6.66 22.68 -12.26
N ALA A 26 7.36 23.35 -11.34
CA ALA A 26 7.47 22.98 -9.92
C ALA A 26 6.12 22.76 -9.24
N GLU A 27 5.12 23.60 -9.50
CA GLU A 27 3.75 23.43 -8.98
C GLU A 27 3.17 22.05 -9.31
N MET A 28 3.36 21.58 -10.55
CA MET A 28 2.83 20.31 -11.01
C MET A 28 3.58 19.12 -10.38
N ARG A 29 4.91 19.24 -10.21
CA ARG A 29 5.74 18.23 -9.54
C ARG A 29 5.49 18.18 -8.03
N HIS A 30 5.22 19.34 -7.42
CA HIS A 30 4.89 19.46 -6.00
C HIS A 30 3.53 18.84 -5.72
N ALA A 31 2.51 19.11 -6.55
CA ALA A 31 1.21 18.45 -6.48
C ALA A 31 1.32 16.92 -6.65
N MET A 32 2.06 16.45 -7.66
CA MET A 32 2.32 15.01 -7.83
C MET A 32 3.09 14.42 -6.65
N GLY A 33 4.05 15.14 -6.09
CA GLY A 33 4.83 14.70 -4.93
C GLY A 33 4.01 14.58 -3.66
N ILE A 34 3.15 15.55 -3.38
CA ILE A 34 2.21 15.48 -2.26
C ILE A 34 1.25 14.31 -2.45
N ALA A 35 0.70 14.12 -3.66
CA ALA A 35 -0.22 13.03 -3.96
C ALA A 35 0.42 11.64 -3.75
N VAL A 36 1.64 11.44 -4.26
CA VAL A 36 2.36 10.17 -4.10
C VAL A 36 2.80 9.96 -2.65
N PHE A 37 3.29 11.00 -1.98
CA PHE A 37 3.69 10.93 -0.57
C PHE A 37 2.52 10.56 0.35
N ALA A 38 1.39 11.28 0.21
CA ALA A 38 0.17 10.97 0.94
C ALA A 38 -0.37 9.57 0.57
N GLY A 39 -0.30 9.20 -0.71
CA GLY A 39 -0.71 7.88 -1.20
C GLY A 39 0.11 6.76 -0.58
N MET A 40 1.43 6.92 -0.45
CA MET A 40 2.27 5.89 0.13
C MET A 40 2.21 5.84 1.66
N LEU A 41 2.01 6.98 2.34
CA LEU A 41 1.64 6.98 3.77
C LEU A 41 0.31 6.26 4.00
N GLY A 42 -0.69 6.56 3.15
CA GLY A 42 -2.00 5.92 3.16
C GLY A 42 -1.91 4.41 2.92
N VAL A 43 -1.20 3.98 1.87
CA VAL A 43 -0.97 2.55 1.57
C VAL A 43 -0.23 1.84 2.70
N THR A 44 0.72 2.50 3.37
CA THR A 44 1.44 1.87 4.49
C THR A 44 0.52 1.68 5.68
N PHE A 45 -0.25 2.72 6.05
CA PHE A 45 -1.14 2.67 7.21
C PHE A 45 -2.38 1.79 6.96
N PHE A 46 -3.08 2.06 5.87
CA PHE A 46 -4.27 1.30 5.49
C PHE A 46 -3.92 -0.07 4.92
N GLY A 47 -2.85 -0.23 4.14
CA GLY A 47 -2.50 -1.55 3.57
C GLY A 47 -2.14 -2.56 4.66
N LEU A 48 -1.33 -2.18 5.66
CA LEU A 48 -1.00 -3.06 6.78
C LEU A 48 -2.22 -3.48 7.61
N LEU A 49 -3.22 -2.59 7.75
CA LEU A 49 -4.46 -2.89 8.49
C LEU A 49 -5.50 -3.60 7.62
N LEU A 50 -5.62 -3.23 6.35
CA LEU A 50 -6.64 -3.74 5.43
C LEU A 50 -6.28 -5.12 4.93
N THR A 51 -5.01 -5.43 4.66
CA THR A 51 -4.57 -6.77 4.23
C THR A 51 -5.05 -7.91 5.16
N PRO A 52 -4.85 -7.86 6.50
CA PRO A 52 -5.34 -8.92 7.39
C PRO A 52 -6.88 -8.94 7.49
N VAL A 53 -7.53 -7.78 7.48
CA VAL A 53 -9.01 -7.69 7.50
C VAL A 53 -9.60 -8.31 6.24
N PHE A 54 -9.05 -7.98 5.08
CA PHE A 54 -9.46 -8.55 3.79
C PHE A 54 -9.20 -10.05 3.74
N TYR A 55 -8.06 -10.50 4.28
CA TYR A 55 -7.74 -11.93 4.38
C TYR A 55 -8.80 -12.67 5.21
N VAL A 56 -9.20 -12.14 6.37
CA VAL A 56 -10.22 -12.78 7.21
C VAL A 56 -11.59 -12.77 6.53
N ILE A 57 -11.97 -11.68 5.87
CA ILE A 57 -13.23 -11.58 5.13
C ILE A 57 -13.27 -12.63 4.01
N VAL A 58 -12.25 -12.65 3.13
CA VAL A 58 -12.17 -13.60 2.02
C VAL A 58 -12.09 -15.04 2.53
N ARG A 59 -11.34 -15.29 3.61
CA ARG A 59 -11.29 -16.60 4.27
C ARG A 59 -12.67 -17.02 4.78
N ASN A 60 -13.41 -16.12 5.43
CA ASN A 60 -14.74 -16.43 5.95
C ASN A 60 -15.75 -16.69 4.81
N LEU A 61 -15.72 -15.91 3.73
CA LEU A 61 -16.54 -16.18 2.55
C LEU A 61 -16.17 -17.51 1.88
N SER A 62 -14.86 -17.80 1.75
CA SER A 62 -14.37 -19.05 1.16
C SER A 62 -14.75 -20.28 2.00
N LEU A 63 -14.68 -20.18 3.33
CA LEU A 63 -15.11 -21.24 4.25
C LEU A 63 -16.61 -21.51 4.15
N ARG A 64 -17.45 -20.48 4.06
CA ARG A 64 -18.90 -20.64 3.83
C ARG A 64 -19.19 -21.34 2.51
N LYS A 65 -18.47 -20.98 1.45
CA LYS A 65 -18.63 -21.56 0.12
C LYS A 65 -18.18 -23.03 0.04
N ASN A 66 -17.16 -23.41 0.81
CA ASN A 66 -16.77 -24.81 0.96
C ASN A 66 -17.80 -25.60 1.78
N ALA A 67 -18.31 -25.04 2.88
CA ALA A 67 -19.34 -25.68 3.71
C ALA A 67 -20.65 -25.96 2.96
N GLU A 68 -21.06 -25.09 2.04
CA GLU A 68 -22.21 -25.36 1.17
C GLU A 68 -21.96 -26.50 0.17
N SER A 69 -20.69 -26.73 -0.22
CA SER A 69 -20.34 -27.78 -1.19
C SER A 69 -20.27 -29.19 -0.58
N ILE A 70 -20.09 -29.33 0.75
CA ILE A 70 -20.08 -30.62 1.47
C ILE A 70 -21.44 -31.00 2.07
N VAL A 71 -22.38 -30.06 2.20
CA VAL A 71 -23.75 -30.34 2.67
C VAL A 71 -24.71 -30.69 1.50
N ASN A 72 -24.31 -30.40 0.25
CA ASN A 72 -25.05 -30.74 -0.97
C ASN A 72 -24.60 -32.07 -1.63
N LEU A 73 -23.86 -32.90 -0.89
CA LEU A 73 -23.48 -34.28 -1.23
C LEU A 73 -24.08 -35.22 -0.16
#